data_AF-A0A2A2LG91-F1
#
_entry.id   AF-A0A2A2LG91-F1
#
_cell.length_a   1.000
_cell.length_b   1.000
_cell.length_c   1.000
_cell.angle_alpha   90.00
_cell.angle_beta   90.00
_cell.angle_gamma   90.00
#
_symmetry.space_group_name_H-M   'P 1'
#
loop_
_entity.id
_entity.type
_entity.pdbx_description
1 polymer ?
#
loop_
_entity_poly.entity_id
_entity_poly.type
_entity_poly.pdbx_seq_one_letter_code
_entity_poly.pdbx_strand_id
1 'polypeptide(L)'
;MSTEHAPSVDELPKISPDLAQAVMGRVELKKVETQEKQILPTKEDIQTEKQHKELTDKIEEFNTSDLKHAETQEKQILPTQEDISREKTIEGAAHFDKSALKHVEIHESHNVEVIDS
;
A
#
# COMPACT_ATOMS: atom_id res chain seq x y z
N MET A 1 28.00 39.22 30.49
CA MET A 1 29.10 38.25 30.37
C MET A 1 28.80 37.11 31.32
N SER A 2 28.05 36.10 30.86
CA SER A 2 27.82 34.88 31.64
C SER A 2 29.12 34.10 31.57
N THR A 3 29.86 34.05 32.68
CA THR A 3 31.04 33.20 32.77
C THR A 3 30.57 31.76 32.74
N GLU A 4 30.86 31.04 31.65
CA GLU A 4 30.79 29.58 31.62
C GLU A 4 31.79 29.05 32.65
N HIS A 5 31.31 28.80 33.87
CA HIS A 5 32.08 28.07 34.86
C HIS A 5 31.84 26.59 34.60
N ALA A 6 32.78 25.95 33.90
CA ALA A 6 32.82 24.49 33.86
C ALA A 6 32.92 24.01 35.32
N PRO A 7 32.01 23.13 35.78
CA PRO A 7 32.01 22.72 37.18
C PRO A 7 33.36 22.08 37.51
N SER A 8 33.97 22.56 38.59
CA SER A 8 35.20 21.97 39.14
C SER A 8 34.94 20.51 39.52
N VAL A 9 35.97 19.67 39.52
CA VAL A 9 35.87 18.26 39.96
C VAL A 9 35.24 18.13 41.35
N ASP A 10 35.36 19.18 42.18
CA ASP A 10 34.74 19.27 43.51
C ASP A 10 33.23 19.53 43.53
N GLU A 11 32.67 20.11 42.45
CA GLU A 11 31.25 20.43 42.33
C GLU A 11 30.43 19.30 41.69
N LEU A 12 31.10 18.29 41.14
CA LEU A 12 30.42 17.11 40.60
C LEU A 12 29.82 16.28 41.74
N PRO A 13 28.60 15.75 41.57
CA PRO A 13 27.99 14.86 42.56
C PRO A 13 28.91 13.66 42.78
N LYS A 14 29.49 13.58 43.98
CA LYS A 14 30.41 12.51 44.35
C LYS A 14 29.60 11.22 44.52
N ILE A 15 29.98 10.18 43.79
CA ILE A 15 29.44 8.85 43.98
C ILE A 15 29.67 8.42 45.44
N SER A 16 28.68 7.76 46.06
CA SER A 16 28.82 7.34 47.45
C SER A 16 30.04 6.43 47.61
N PRO A 17 30.75 6.52 48.75
CA PRO A 17 31.96 5.73 48.98
C PRO A 17 31.68 4.22 48.89
N ASP A 18 30.49 3.80 49.29
CA ASP A 18 30.01 2.41 49.20
C ASP A 18 29.89 1.92 47.74
N LEU A 19 29.30 2.74 46.86
CA LEU A 19 29.16 2.39 45.45
C LEU A 19 30.51 2.45 44.71
N ALA A 20 31.39 3.38 45.07
CA ALA A 20 32.76 3.42 44.55
C ALA A 20 33.53 2.16 44.95
N GLN A 21 33.44 1.73 46.21
CA GLN A 21 34.07 0.52 46.71
C GLN A 21 33.49 -0.75 46.07
N ALA A 22 32.18 -0.79 45.81
CA ALA A 22 31.53 -1.92 45.14
C ALA A 22 31.95 -2.07 43.67
N VAL A 23 32.18 -0.94 42.96
CA VAL A 23 32.61 -0.94 41.54
C VAL A 23 34.11 -1.17 41.38
N MET A 24 34.94 -0.61 42.28
CA MET A 24 36.39 -0.86 42.30
C MET A 24 36.74 -2.22 42.91
N GLY A 25 35.87 -2.77 43.75
CA GLY A 25 35.97 -4.11 44.30
C GLY A 25 35.80 -5.16 43.20
N ARG A 26 36.55 -6.26 43.31
CA ARG A 26 36.40 -7.38 42.38
C ARG A 26 35.06 -8.07 42.66
N VAL A 27 34.04 -7.75 41.85
CA VAL A 27 32.78 -8.49 41.87
C VAL A 27 33.00 -9.82 41.14
N GLU A 28 32.89 -10.92 41.87
CA GLU A 28 32.88 -12.25 41.28
C GLU A 28 31.52 -12.51 40.64
N LEU A 29 31.43 -12.22 39.34
CA LEU A 29 30.29 -12.61 38.53
C LEU A 29 30.24 -14.13 38.42
N LYS A 30 29.05 -14.71 38.48
CA LYS A 30 28.86 -16.15 38.24
C LYS A 30 29.41 -16.47 36.85
N LYS A 31 30.26 -17.50 36.78
CA LYS A 31 30.70 -18.04 35.48
C LYS A 31 29.47 -18.52 34.72
N VAL A 32 29.21 -17.91 33.58
CA VAL A 32 28.20 -18.36 32.63
C VAL A 32 28.93 -19.08 31.50
N GLU A 33 28.50 -20.31 31.22
CA GLU A 33 29.00 -21.07 30.08
C GLU A 33 28.52 -20.38 28.79
N THR A 34 29.46 -19.96 27.95
CA THR A 34 29.17 -19.36 26.65
C THR A 34 29.35 -20.42 25.59
N GLN A 35 28.29 -20.69 24.82
CA GLN A 35 28.35 -21.61 23.69
C GLN A 35 28.51 -20.82 22.39
N GLU A 36 29.63 -21.03 21.70
CA GLU A 36 29.82 -20.54 20.34
C GLU A 36 29.06 -21.44 19.36
N LYS A 37 28.04 -20.90 18.70
CA LYS A 37 27.29 -21.65 17.68
C LYS A 37 28.01 -21.61 16.33
N GLN A 38 28.96 -22.52 16.12
CA GLN A 38 29.52 -22.79 14.79
C GLN A 38 28.63 -23.79 14.05
N ILE A 39 27.55 -23.30 13.44
CA ILE A 39 26.68 -24.13 12.60
C ILE A 39 27.23 -24.06 11.17
N LEU A 40 27.66 -25.21 10.65
CA LEU A 40 28.00 -25.33 9.25
C LEU A 40 26.72 -25.39 8.41
N PRO A 41 26.73 -24.86 7.18
CA PRO A 41 25.65 -25.08 6.23
C PRO A 41 25.36 -26.58 6.11
N THR A 42 24.09 -26.93 6.12
CA THR A 42 23.64 -28.29 5.88
C THR A 42 23.77 -28.63 4.40
N LYS A 43 23.67 -29.92 4.06
CA LYS A 43 23.61 -30.34 2.64
C LYS A 43 22.41 -29.75 1.91
N GLU A 44 21.30 -29.54 2.62
CA GLU A 44 20.09 -28.94 2.08
C GLU A 44 20.30 -27.46 1.74
N ASP A 45 20.99 -26.71 2.61
CA ASP A 45 21.33 -25.30 2.37
C ASP A 45 22.16 -25.16 1.08
N ILE A 46 23.19 -26.00 0.93
CA ILE A 46 24.06 -26.00 -0.26
C ILE A 46 23.28 -26.37 -1.51
N GLN A 47 22.40 -27.38 -1.43
CA GLN A 47 21.60 -27.79 -2.57
C GLN A 47 20.63 -26.69 -2.99
N THR A 48 19.95 -26.07 -2.04
CA THR A 48 19.01 -24.98 -2.29
C THR A 48 19.70 -23.79 -2.92
N GLU A 49 20.87 -23.40 -2.40
CA GLU A 49 21.66 -22.29 -2.98
C GLU A 49 22.14 -22.60 -4.40
N LYS A 50 22.58 -23.85 -4.65
CA LYS A 50 22.96 -24.28 -5.99
C LYS A 50 21.78 -24.21 -6.96
N GLN A 51 20.60 -24.67 -6.55
CA GLN A 51 19.38 -24.61 -7.37
C GLN A 51 18.97 -23.17 -7.66
N HIS A 52 18.99 -22.29 -6.64
CA HIS A 52 18.68 -20.88 -6.79
C HIS A 52 19.63 -20.19 -7.78
N LYS A 53 20.94 -20.46 -7.65
CA LYS A 53 21.95 -19.94 -8.56
C LYS A 53 21.72 -20.42 -9.99
N GLU A 54 21.51 -21.71 -10.19
CA GLU A 54 21.26 -22.27 -11.52
C GLU A 54 20.01 -21.66 -12.19
N LEU A 55 18.95 -21.40 -11.44
CA LEU A 55 17.77 -20.72 -11.96
C LEU A 55 18.05 -19.26 -12.34
N THR A 56 18.78 -18.54 -11.48
CA THR A 56 19.14 -17.14 -11.71
C THR A 56 20.03 -17.00 -12.94
N ASP A 57 21.09 -17.81 -13.02
CA ASP A 57 22.03 -17.83 -14.15
C ASP A 57 21.27 -18.11 -15.46
N LYS A 58 20.34 -19.10 -15.47
CA LYS A 58 19.52 -19.40 -16.66
C LYS A 58 18.61 -18.26 -17.08
N ILE A 59 18.08 -17.47 -16.14
CA ILE A 59 17.22 -16.32 -16.44
C ILE A 59 18.07 -15.17 -17.01
N GLU A 60 19.24 -14.92 -16.43
CA GLU A 60 20.17 -13.88 -16.89
C GLU A 60 20.73 -14.18 -18.29
N GLU A 61 21.04 -15.44 -18.56
CA GLU A 61 21.57 -15.89 -19.86
C GLU A 61 20.48 -16.14 -20.91
N PHE A 62 19.20 -16.07 -20.55
CA PHE A 62 18.11 -16.41 -21.47
C PHE A 62 18.06 -15.44 -22.66
N ASN A 63 18.20 -15.97 -23.87
CA ASN A 63 18.08 -15.20 -25.09
C ASN A 63 16.60 -14.96 -25.43
N THR A 64 16.18 -13.70 -25.37
CA THR A 64 14.80 -13.29 -25.71
C THR A 64 14.40 -13.64 -27.15
N SER A 65 15.36 -13.85 -28.05
CA SER A 65 15.13 -14.29 -29.43
C SER A 65 14.57 -15.72 -29.51
N ASP A 66 14.75 -16.53 -28.47
CA ASP A 66 14.23 -17.90 -28.40
C ASP A 66 12.74 -17.94 -28.01
N LEU A 67 12.15 -16.79 -27.64
CA LEU A 67 10.72 -16.69 -27.40
C LEU A 67 9.94 -16.89 -28.71
N LYS A 68 8.94 -17.76 -28.65
CA LYS A 68 8.00 -17.94 -29.76
C LYS A 68 7.15 -16.69 -29.95
N HIS A 69 6.91 -16.33 -31.20
CA HIS A 69 6.00 -15.23 -31.52
C HIS A 69 4.59 -15.51 -30.96
N ALA A 70 4.02 -14.52 -30.29
CA ALA A 70 2.64 -14.52 -29.82
C ALA A 70 1.92 -13.31 -30.40
N GLU A 71 0.83 -13.55 -31.14
CA GLU A 71 -0.05 -12.50 -31.63
C GLU A 71 -0.93 -11.99 -30.47
N THR A 72 -0.81 -10.70 -30.13
CA THR A 72 -1.62 -10.06 -29.10
C THR A 72 -2.60 -9.06 -29.73
N GLN A 73 -3.86 -9.09 -29.29
CA GLN A 73 -4.88 -8.12 -29.72
C GLN A 73 -5.18 -7.15 -28.59
N GLU A 74 -4.69 -5.91 -28.71
CA GLU A 74 -5.04 -4.81 -27.82
C GLU A 74 -6.32 -4.13 -28.34
N LYS A 75 -7.43 -4.24 -27.60
CA LYS A 75 -8.72 -3.63 -27.97
C LYS A 75 -8.86 -2.25 -27.35
N GLN A 76 -8.15 -1.26 -27.91
CA GLN A 76 -8.44 0.16 -27.67
C GLN A 76 -9.50 0.64 -28.66
N ILE A 77 -10.78 0.31 -28.43
CA ILE A 77 -11.86 0.92 -29.23
C ILE A 77 -12.24 2.25 -28.59
N LEU A 78 -12.25 3.32 -29.40
CA LEU A 78 -12.90 4.55 -29.01
C LEU A 78 -14.41 4.28 -28.86
N PRO A 79 -15.09 4.92 -27.89
CA PRO A 79 -16.55 4.88 -27.83
C PRO A 79 -17.16 5.25 -29.18
N THR A 80 -18.22 4.55 -29.59
CA THR A 80 -18.92 4.88 -30.83
C THR A 80 -19.75 6.16 -30.67
N GLN A 81 -20.17 6.75 -31.79
CA GLN A 81 -21.09 7.89 -31.76
C GLN A 81 -22.43 7.50 -31.11
N GLU A 82 -22.90 6.27 -31.31
CA GLU A 82 -24.10 5.75 -30.63
C GLU A 82 -23.91 5.68 -29.11
N ASP A 83 -22.75 5.21 -28.64
CA ASP A 83 -22.45 5.11 -27.20
C ASP A 83 -22.47 6.49 -26.54
N ILE A 84 -21.82 7.48 -27.17
CA ILE A 84 -21.81 8.87 -26.71
C ILE A 84 -23.22 9.46 -26.70
N SER A 85 -24.00 9.20 -27.75
CA SER A 85 -25.35 9.77 -27.89
C SER A 85 -26.32 9.17 -26.86
N ARG A 86 -26.18 7.87 -26.57
CA ARG A 86 -26.95 7.18 -25.53
C ARG A 86 -26.66 7.77 -24.15
N GLU A 87 -25.39 7.95 -23.82
CA GLU A 87 -24.98 8.51 -22.53
C GLU A 87 -25.49 9.95 -22.34
N LYS A 88 -25.32 10.81 -23.36
CA LYS A 88 -25.84 12.19 -23.34
C LYS A 88 -27.36 12.26 -23.17
N THR A 89 -28.10 11.32 -23.76
CA THR A 89 -29.57 11.28 -23.63
C THR A 89 -30.00 10.95 -22.21
N ILE A 90 -29.33 9.98 -21.58
CA ILE A 90 -29.61 9.58 -20.19
C ILE A 90 -29.27 10.73 -19.24
N GLU A 91 -28.12 11.37 -19.43
CA GLU A 91 -27.70 12.54 -18.65
C GLU A 91 -28.71 13.70 -18.79
N GLY A 92 -29.12 14.01 -20.03
CA GLY A 92 -30.12 15.06 -20.28
C GLY A 92 -31.47 14.77 -19.63
N ALA A 93 -31.91 13.51 -19.59
CA ALA A 93 -33.13 13.11 -18.92
C ALA A 93 -33.01 13.21 -17.38
N ALA A 94 -31.86 12.88 -16.82
CA ALA A 94 -31.61 13.01 -15.38
C ALA A 94 -31.63 14.48 -14.92
N HIS A 95 -31.22 15.41 -15.78
CA HIS A 95 -31.19 16.85 -15.52
C HIS A 95 -32.37 17.62 -16.14
N PHE A 96 -33.47 16.94 -16.46
CA PHE A 96 -34.63 17.56 -17.08
C PHE A 96 -35.35 18.54 -16.14
N ASP A 97 -35.40 19.82 -16.52
CA ASP A 97 -36.11 20.87 -15.77
C ASP A 97 -37.61 20.92 -16.14
N LYS A 98 -38.44 20.42 -15.22
CA LYS A 98 -39.91 20.44 -15.37
C LYS A 98 -40.48 21.87 -15.36
N SER A 99 -39.80 22.84 -14.76
CA SER A 99 -40.28 24.23 -14.70
C SER A 99 -40.23 24.94 -16.05
N ALA A 100 -39.41 24.44 -16.98
CA ALA A 100 -39.34 24.92 -18.36
C ALA A 100 -40.50 24.42 -19.24
N LEU A 101 -41.37 23.52 -18.74
CA LEU A 101 -42.55 23.07 -19.48
C LEU A 101 -43.60 24.17 -19.56
N LYS A 102 -44.18 24.35 -20.76
CA LYS A 102 -45.33 25.23 -20.94
C LYS A 102 -46.54 24.65 -20.22
N HIS A 103 -47.22 25.49 -19.44
CA HIS A 103 -48.49 25.12 -18.84
C HIS A 103 -49.53 24.82 -19.93
N VAL A 104 -50.23 23.69 -19.80
CA VAL A 104 -51.38 23.32 -20.64
C VAL A 104 -52.53 23.04 -19.69
N GLU A 105 -53.61 23.80 -19.83
CA GLU A 105 -54.86 23.58 -19.10
C GLU A 105 -55.67 22.50 -19.85
N ILE A 106 -56.04 21.43 -19.15
CA ILE A 106 -56.82 20.33 -19.72
C ILE A 106 -58.29 20.56 -19.35
N HIS A 107 -59.15 20.70 -20.36
CA HIS A 107 -60.59 20.73 -20.17
C HIS A 107 -61.19 19.37 -20.55
N GLU A 108 -61.67 18.64 -19.55
CA GLU A 108 -62.40 17.38 -19.75
C GLU A 108 -63.90 17.69 -19.87
N SER A 109 -64.44 17.59 -21.09
CA SER A 109 -65.87 17.71 -21.33
C SER A 109 -66.58 16.42 -20.90
N HIS A 110 -67.32 16.47 -19.79
CA HIS A 110 -68.19 15.38 -19.36
C HIS A 110 -69.53 15.47 -20.09
N ASN A 111 -69.67 14.73 -21.19
CA ASN A 111 -70.95 14.61 -21.87
C ASN A 111 -71.80 13.54 -21.16
N VAL A 112 -72.65 13.96 -20.22
CA VAL A 112 -73.65 13.07 -19.63
C VAL A 112 -74.86 13.05 -20.55
N GLU A 113 -74.93 12.04 -21.42
CA GLU A 113 -76.19 11.73 -22.11
C GLU A 113 -77.13 11.10 -21.09
N VAL A 114 -78.15 11.84 -20.69
CA VAL A 114 -79.26 11.33 -19.88
C VAL A 114 -80.05 10.37 -20.77
N ILE A 115 -79.84 9.07 -20.60
CA ILE A 115 -80.65 8.03 -21.25
C ILE A 115 -81.96 7.95 -20.46
N ASP A 116 -83.02 8.58 -20.97
CA ASP A 116 -84.37 8.42 -20.41
C ASP A 116 -84.88 6.99 -20.71
N SER A 117 -85.56 6.36 -19.74
CA SER A 117 -85.93 4.93 -19.72
C SER A 117 -87.29 4.63 -20.36
#